data_AF-A0A819PS19-F1
#
_entry.id   AF-A0A819PS19-F1
#
_cell.length_a   1.000
_cell.length_b   1.000
_cell.length_c   1.000
_cell.angle_alpha   90.00
_cell.angle_beta   90.00
_cell.angle_gamma   90.00
#
_symmetry.space_group_name_H-M   'P 1'
#
loop_
_entity.id
_entity.type
_entity.pdbx_description
1 polymer ?
#
loop_
_entity_poly.entity_id
_entity_poly.type
_entity_poly.pdbx_seq_one_letter_code
_entity_poly.pdbx_strand_id
1 'polypeptide(L)'
;MSNEQPLFVTSRKAIDSSGSIGSLYDGYKDLILGKVNMSSKEKRHQAHKSKQCMIINGNNDQKENILKIIGVENELRLSILLNLRDKTGLSAIIDYSNPINEYTRFFYYSYLDREEQLYNNPPKMQSFNESSKLQTIATHIITVIDVRSGKIRVPTIDQALSSSNQSFIKTTIRDLTLNLNDLKEKGHFINDLERQQFRYLNVTEHDIDRIDNEKTIERKLVTDDERDCILCSNDDLNKTKSGQLLQLRHDAIEELKNNSNLRLIYADFSYCSFELKNMMKLPSNKYTNGQDKSKQRAIIPSRQFQTTNSSSTKVLTNTQNIDP
;
A
#
# COMPACT_ATOMS: atom_id res chain seq x y z
N MET A 1 8.29 -59.29 35.65
CA MET A 1 8.33 -58.47 34.43
C MET A 1 7.40 -57.30 34.66
N SER A 2 7.93 -56.13 35.02
CA SER A 2 7.15 -54.92 35.22
C SER A 2 6.86 -54.29 33.85
N ASN A 3 5.58 -54.27 33.46
CA ASN A 3 5.10 -53.49 32.31
C ASN A 3 5.22 -52.01 32.67
N GLU A 4 6.36 -51.38 32.35
CA GLU A 4 6.46 -49.93 32.36
C GLU A 4 5.63 -49.40 31.19
N GLN A 5 4.46 -48.82 31.49
CA GLN A 5 3.71 -48.07 30.49
C GLN A 5 4.56 -46.88 30.03
N PRO A 6 4.62 -46.59 28.72
CA PRO A 6 5.37 -45.46 28.21
C PRO A 6 4.80 -44.16 28.79
N LEU A 7 5.67 -43.33 29.35
CA LEU A 7 5.30 -42.00 29.82
C LEU A 7 4.78 -41.16 28.65
N PHE A 8 3.61 -40.55 28.82
CA PHE A 8 3.06 -39.61 27.84
C PHE A 8 3.85 -38.30 27.89
N VAL A 9 4.45 -37.92 26.76
CA VAL A 9 5.23 -36.68 26.62
C VAL A 9 4.51 -35.76 25.63
N THR A 10 4.29 -34.52 26.03
CA THR A 10 3.70 -33.47 25.18
C THR A 10 4.57 -32.22 25.21
N SER A 11 4.60 -31.51 24.08
CA SER A 11 5.22 -30.18 23.98
C SER A 11 4.14 -29.10 24.02
N ARG A 12 4.45 -27.96 24.63
CA ARG A 12 3.58 -26.77 24.64
C ARG A 12 4.40 -25.50 24.54
N LYS A 13 3.92 -24.50 23.79
CA LYS A 13 4.52 -23.17 23.75
C LYS A 13 4.31 -22.45 25.09
N ALA A 14 5.41 -22.03 25.72
CA ALA A 14 5.32 -21.13 26.88
C ALA A 14 4.84 -19.74 26.43
N ILE A 15 3.75 -19.25 27.02
CA ILE A 15 3.21 -17.90 26.73
C ILE A 15 3.78 -16.81 27.64
N ASP A 16 4.32 -17.22 28.79
CA ASP A 16 4.98 -16.35 29.77
C ASP A 16 6.21 -17.06 30.38
N SER A 17 6.89 -16.38 31.31
CA SER A 17 8.12 -16.84 31.96
C SER A 17 7.90 -17.57 33.29
N SER A 18 6.67 -17.94 33.64
CA SER A 18 6.37 -18.55 34.96
C SER A 18 6.89 -19.99 35.10
N GLY A 19 7.04 -20.70 33.97
CA GLY A 19 7.49 -22.08 33.93
C GLY A 19 9.01 -22.23 34.04
N SER A 20 9.45 -23.28 34.72
CA SER A 20 10.85 -23.70 34.73
C SER A 20 10.95 -25.22 34.83
N ILE A 21 12.13 -25.79 34.60
CA ILE A 21 12.36 -27.21 34.82
C ILE A 21 11.95 -27.65 36.23
N GLY A 22 11.25 -28.78 36.30
CA GLY A 22 10.73 -29.37 37.53
C GLY A 22 9.45 -28.68 38.03
N SER A 23 8.87 -27.76 37.25
CA SER A 23 7.58 -27.16 37.60
C SER A 23 6.45 -28.16 37.36
N LEU A 24 5.47 -28.14 38.26
CA LEU A 24 4.24 -28.91 38.16
C LEU A 24 3.23 -28.15 37.30
N TYR A 25 2.54 -28.87 36.42
CA TYR A 25 1.64 -28.29 35.42
C TYR A 25 0.25 -28.95 35.45
N ASP A 26 -0.78 -28.13 35.46
CA ASP A 26 -2.17 -28.54 35.25
C ASP A 26 -2.54 -28.33 33.77
N GLY A 27 -2.68 -29.41 33.02
CA GLY A 27 -3.03 -29.37 31.59
C GLY A 27 -4.50 -29.05 31.33
N TYR A 28 -5.37 -29.09 32.33
CA TYR A 28 -6.78 -28.69 32.18
C TYR A 28 -6.96 -27.18 32.30
N LYS A 29 -6.16 -26.53 33.15
CA LYS A 29 -6.18 -25.07 33.36
C LYS A 29 -5.04 -24.32 32.69
N ASP A 30 -4.10 -25.06 32.08
CA ASP A 30 -2.86 -24.55 31.53
C ASP A 30 -2.03 -23.70 32.52
N LEU A 31 -2.00 -24.11 33.80
CA LEU A 31 -1.41 -23.35 34.89
C LEU A 31 -0.17 -24.04 35.49
N ILE A 32 0.83 -23.24 35.85
CA ILE A 32 1.97 -23.67 36.67
C ILE A 32 1.56 -23.65 38.13
N LEU A 33 1.55 -24.83 38.78
CA LEU A 33 1.08 -24.98 40.16
C LEU A 33 2.18 -24.77 41.21
N GLY A 34 3.45 -24.86 40.81
CA GLY A 34 4.60 -24.79 41.70
C GLY A 34 5.79 -25.54 41.15
N LYS A 35 6.78 -25.79 41.99
CA LYS A 35 8.05 -26.42 41.59
C LYS A 35 8.51 -27.48 42.56
N VAL A 36 9.02 -28.58 42.00
CA VAL A 36 9.71 -29.62 42.76
C VAL A 36 11.12 -29.14 43.09
N ASN A 37 11.52 -29.29 44.36
CA ASN A 37 12.89 -29.02 44.78
C ASN A 37 13.82 -30.06 44.15
N MET A 38 14.41 -29.68 43.01
CA MET A 38 15.40 -30.47 42.27
C MET A 38 16.79 -29.98 42.62
N SER A 39 17.75 -30.91 42.75
CA SER A 39 19.14 -30.52 42.96
C SER A 39 19.72 -29.92 41.66
N SER A 40 20.63 -28.94 41.77
CA SER A 40 21.22 -28.30 40.58
C SER A 40 22.01 -29.27 39.69
N LYS A 41 22.46 -30.40 40.24
CA LYS A 41 23.18 -31.46 39.54
C LYS A 41 22.31 -32.25 38.56
N GLU A 42 20.99 -32.13 38.65
CA GLU A 42 20.01 -32.86 37.81
C GLU A 42 19.68 -32.14 36.49
N LYS A 43 20.29 -30.98 36.22
CA LYS A 43 20.00 -30.17 35.03
C LYS A 43 21.14 -30.21 34.03
N ARG A 44 20.79 -30.41 32.77
CA ARG A 44 21.69 -30.23 31.63
C ARG A 44 21.33 -28.95 30.90
N HIS A 45 22.35 -28.17 30.56
CA HIS A 45 22.22 -27.00 29.71
C HIS A 45 22.88 -27.29 28.37
N GLN A 46 22.13 -27.14 27.28
CA GLN A 46 22.67 -27.21 25.93
C GLN A 46 22.48 -25.85 25.27
N ALA A 47 23.60 -25.19 24.93
CA ALA A 47 23.54 -23.97 24.16
C ALA A 47 22.93 -24.28 22.78
N HIS A 48 21.85 -23.59 22.45
CA HIS A 48 21.14 -23.78 21.19
C HIS A 48 20.72 -22.40 20.68
N LYS A 49 21.50 -21.86 19.74
CA LYS A 49 21.28 -20.51 19.21
C LYS A 49 20.56 -20.60 17.88
N SER A 50 19.26 -20.28 17.88
CA SER A 50 18.49 -20.15 16.65
C SER A 50 17.72 -18.83 16.63
N LYS A 51 17.61 -18.25 15.44
CA LYS A 51 16.92 -16.98 15.18
C LYS A 51 15.80 -17.23 14.19
N GLN A 52 14.63 -16.67 14.49
CA GLN A 52 13.49 -16.66 13.59
C GLN A 52 12.94 -15.24 13.51
N CYS A 53 12.73 -14.75 12.29
CA CYS A 53 12.19 -13.43 12.03
C CYS A 53 11.20 -13.53 10.87
N MET A 54 10.01 -12.94 11.01
CA MET A 54 9.03 -12.89 9.92
C MET A 54 8.11 -11.67 10.07
N ILE A 55 7.64 -11.17 8.93
CA ILE A 55 6.56 -10.17 8.85
C ILE A 55 5.28 -10.91 8.47
N ILE A 56 4.24 -10.73 9.26
CA ILE A 56 2.94 -11.36 9.07
C ILE A 56 1.94 -10.29 8.63
N ASN A 57 1.27 -10.52 7.50
CA ASN A 57 0.25 -9.62 6.98
C ASN A 57 -1.09 -9.86 7.69
N GLY A 58 -1.76 -8.77 8.12
CA GLY A 58 -3.05 -8.85 8.81
C GLY A 58 -4.21 -9.37 7.97
N ASN A 59 -4.17 -9.19 6.64
CA ASN A 59 -5.20 -9.63 5.69
C ASN A 59 -4.77 -10.84 4.85
N ASN A 60 -4.04 -11.80 5.43
CA ASN A 60 -3.80 -13.07 4.75
C ASN A 60 -5.15 -13.84 4.65
N ASP A 61 -5.44 -14.45 3.49
CA ASP A 61 -6.58 -15.37 3.29
C ASP A 61 -6.59 -16.51 4.32
N GLN A 62 -5.41 -16.82 4.86
CA GLN A 62 -5.27 -17.42 6.18
C GLN A 62 -5.55 -16.36 7.24
N LYS A 63 -6.83 -16.13 7.57
CA LYS A 63 -7.30 -15.44 8.81
C LYS A 63 -6.91 -16.24 10.06
N GLU A 64 -5.78 -16.92 10.03
CA GLU A 64 -5.27 -17.74 11.09
C GLU A 64 -4.95 -16.83 12.27
N ASN A 65 -5.57 -17.15 13.39
CA ASN A 65 -5.32 -16.55 14.68
C ASN A 65 -3.80 -16.37 14.90
N ILE A 66 -3.36 -15.15 15.23
CA ILE A 66 -1.93 -14.81 15.38
C ILE A 66 -1.19 -15.80 16.29
N LEU A 67 -1.86 -16.32 17.32
CA LEU A 67 -1.31 -17.33 18.20
C LEU A 67 -0.92 -18.61 17.44
N LYS A 68 -1.73 -19.03 16.46
CA LYS A 68 -1.41 -20.18 15.59
C LYS A 68 -0.15 -19.91 14.76
N ILE A 69 -0.02 -18.70 14.21
CA ILE A 69 1.13 -18.31 13.38
C ILE A 69 2.44 -18.35 14.18
N ILE A 70 2.40 -17.91 15.44
CA ILE A 70 3.58 -17.97 16.34
C ILE A 70 3.78 -19.35 16.99
N GLY A 71 2.99 -20.36 16.60
CA GLY A 71 3.13 -21.76 17.01
C GLY A 71 2.55 -22.08 18.39
N VAL A 72 1.47 -21.40 18.81
CA VAL A 72 0.68 -21.80 19.98
C VAL A 72 -0.32 -22.89 19.57
N GLU A 73 -0.32 -23.98 20.32
CA GLU A 73 -1.16 -25.15 20.09
C GLU A 73 -2.66 -24.83 20.27
N ASN A 74 -3.53 -25.62 19.61
CA ASN A 74 -4.97 -25.34 19.58
C ASN A 74 -5.60 -25.41 20.98
N GLU A 75 -5.16 -26.35 21.80
CA GLU A 75 -5.64 -26.56 23.17
C GLU A 75 -5.33 -25.34 24.04
N LEU A 76 -4.09 -24.85 23.98
CA LEU A 76 -3.66 -23.67 24.72
C LEU A 76 -4.36 -22.40 24.21
N ARG A 77 -4.56 -22.28 22.90
CA ARG A 77 -5.36 -21.19 22.32
C ARG A 77 -6.78 -21.18 22.87
N LEU A 78 -7.42 -22.35 22.98
CA LEU A 78 -8.76 -22.47 23.54
C LEU A 78 -8.78 -22.04 25.01
N SER A 79 -7.82 -22.49 25.82
CA SER A 79 -7.71 -22.10 27.23
C SER A 79 -7.54 -20.59 27.42
N ILE A 80 -6.73 -19.95 26.57
CA ILE A 80 -6.54 -18.49 26.58
C ILE A 80 -7.86 -17.78 26.21
N LEU A 81 -8.57 -18.25 25.17
CA LEU A 81 -9.83 -17.65 24.74
C LEU A 81 -10.96 -17.82 25.76
N LEU A 82 -10.95 -18.91 26.53
CA LEU A 82 -11.89 -19.19 27.62
C LEU A 82 -11.50 -18.47 28.93
N ASN A 83 -10.44 -17.65 28.94
CA ASN A 83 -9.91 -16.96 30.12
C ASN A 83 -9.57 -17.92 31.28
N LEU A 84 -9.13 -19.15 30.96
CA LEU A 84 -8.61 -20.08 31.98
C LEU A 84 -7.22 -19.64 32.49
N ARG A 85 -6.55 -18.76 31.74
CA ARG A 85 -5.25 -18.19 32.04
C ARG A 85 -5.20 -16.71 31.71
N ASP A 86 -4.42 -15.97 32.50
CA ASP A 86 -4.15 -14.56 32.26
C ASP A 86 -3.43 -14.35 30.92
N LYS A 87 -3.91 -13.36 30.17
CA LYS A 87 -3.39 -13.00 28.85
C LYS A 87 -2.11 -12.18 28.98
N THR A 88 -1.03 -12.83 29.37
CA THR A 88 0.28 -12.19 29.55
C THR A 88 1.30 -12.64 28.49
N GLY A 89 2.41 -11.91 28.38
CA GLY A 89 3.51 -12.25 27.47
C GLY A 89 3.05 -12.35 26.01
N LEU A 90 3.28 -13.51 25.38
CA LEU A 90 2.89 -13.76 23.98
C LEU A 90 1.37 -13.79 23.78
N SER A 91 0.60 -14.17 24.81
CA SER A 91 -0.85 -14.30 24.68
C SER A 91 -1.58 -12.95 24.70
N ALA A 92 -0.96 -11.89 25.25
CA ALA A 92 -1.53 -10.54 25.30
C ALA A 92 -1.83 -9.96 23.91
N ILE A 93 -1.24 -10.51 22.84
CA ILE A 93 -1.50 -10.08 21.47
C ILE A 93 -2.97 -10.25 21.04
N ILE A 94 -3.74 -11.11 21.70
CA ILE A 94 -5.17 -11.26 21.42
C ILE A 94 -6.01 -10.07 21.88
N ASP A 95 -5.48 -9.29 22.83
CA ASP A 95 -6.12 -8.07 23.32
C ASP A 95 -5.66 -6.83 22.52
N TYR A 96 -5.05 -7.04 21.35
CA TYR A 96 -4.69 -5.95 20.44
C TYR A 96 -5.96 -5.16 20.04
N SER A 97 -6.00 -3.89 20.47
CA SER A 97 -7.22 -3.07 20.44
C SER A 97 -7.61 -2.55 19.06
N ASN A 98 -6.68 -2.54 18.10
CA ASN A 98 -6.94 -1.99 16.78
C ASN A 98 -7.47 -3.08 15.82
N PRO A 99 -8.38 -2.71 14.90
CA PRO A 99 -8.81 -3.61 13.85
C PRO A 99 -7.61 -4.13 13.06
N ILE A 100 -7.54 -5.45 12.87
CA ILE A 100 -6.56 -6.08 11.99
C ILE A 100 -7.12 -6.01 10.56
N ASN A 101 -6.41 -5.31 9.68
CA ASN A 101 -6.80 -5.12 8.28
C ASN A 101 -5.60 -5.36 7.32
N GLU A 102 -5.79 -5.06 6.04
CA GLU A 102 -4.78 -5.22 4.98
C GLU A 102 -3.54 -4.34 5.11
N TYR A 103 -3.60 -3.33 5.97
CA TYR A 103 -2.49 -2.45 6.28
C TYR A 103 -1.78 -2.83 7.59
N THR A 104 -2.36 -3.73 8.40
CA THR A 104 -1.73 -4.22 9.63
C THR A 104 -0.58 -5.17 9.30
N ARG A 105 0.58 -4.98 9.94
CA ARG A 105 1.75 -5.86 9.83
C ARG A 105 2.22 -6.23 11.23
N PHE A 106 2.39 -7.53 11.49
CA PHE A 106 2.99 -8.01 12.73
C PHE A 106 4.44 -8.41 12.46
N PHE A 107 5.35 -7.88 13.28
CA PHE A 107 6.75 -8.29 13.26
C PHE A 107 6.98 -9.33 14.35
N TYR A 108 7.23 -10.58 13.95
CA TYR A 108 7.56 -11.66 14.88
C TYR A 108 9.06 -11.91 14.88
N TYR A 109 9.64 -11.85 16.08
CA TYR A 109 11.04 -12.16 16.32
C TYR A 109 11.17 -13.18 17.44
N SER A 110 12.02 -14.18 17.23
CA SER A 110 12.33 -15.19 18.24
C SER A 110 13.80 -15.54 18.25
N TYR A 111 14.37 -15.64 19.44
CA TYR A 111 15.75 -16.06 19.67
C TYR A 111 15.78 -17.15 20.72
N LEU A 112 16.06 -18.38 20.30
CA LEU A 112 16.37 -19.49 21.19
C LEU A 112 17.82 -19.35 21.62
N ASP A 113 18.07 -19.36 22.94
CA ASP A 113 19.41 -19.20 23.52
C ASP A 113 19.99 -20.54 23.95
N ARG A 114 19.16 -21.32 24.66
CA ARG A 114 19.54 -22.62 25.20
C ARG A 114 18.31 -23.49 25.42
N GLU A 115 18.55 -24.79 25.43
CA GLU A 115 17.64 -25.79 25.96
C GLU A 115 18.13 -26.18 27.35
N GLU A 116 17.20 -26.31 28.28
CA GLU A 116 17.45 -26.91 29.58
C GLU A 116 16.66 -28.23 29.65
N GLN A 117 17.27 -29.29 30.20
CA GLN A 117 16.65 -30.62 30.32
C GLN A 117 16.99 -31.28 31.67
N LEU A 118 16.07 -32.06 32.23
CA LEU A 118 16.33 -32.97 33.36
C LEU A 118 17.12 -34.20 32.90
N TYR A 119 18.12 -34.61 33.69
CA TYR A 119 18.92 -35.81 33.41
C TYR A 119 18.05 -37.06 33.23
N ASN A 120 18.49 -37.97 32.36
CA ASN A 120 17.79 -39.20 31.95
C ASN A 120 17.51 -40.14 33.12
N ASN A 121 16.42 -39.86 33.80
CA ASN A 121 15.43 -40.70 34.45
C ASN A 121 14.59 -39.70 35.26
N PRO A 122 13.25 -39.65 35.11
CA PRO A 122 12.46 -38.93 36.12
C PRO A 122 12.96 -39.51 37.46
N PRO A 123 13.46 -38.67 38.38
CA PRO A 123 13.98 -39.18 39.64
C PRO A 123 12.95 -40.15 40.14
N LYS A 124 13.35 -41.39 40.49
CA LYS A 124 12.45 -42.29 41.23
C LYS A 124 11.83 -41.38 42.27
N MET A 125 10.52 -41.13 42.19
CA MET A 125 9.79 -40.08 42.95
C MET A 125 9.75 -40.48 44.44
N GLN A 126 10.84 -41.01 44.98
CA GLN A 126 10.96 -41.78 46.21
C GLN A 126 10.96 -40.89 47.46
N SER A 127 10.75 -39.59 47.31
CA SER A 127 10.36 -38.74 48.43
C SER A 127 9.76 -37.42 47.94
N PHE A 128 8.69 -37.49 47.14
CA PHE A 128 7.73 -36.39 47.18
C PHE A 128 7.11 -36.41 48.57
N ASN A 129 7.49 -35.46 49.43
CA ASN A 129 6.78 -35.25 50.68
C ASN A 129 5.29 -35.04 50.33
N GLU A 130 4.44 -36.01 50.67
CA GLU A 130 3.00 -36.10 50.33
C GLU A 130 2.15 -34.94 50.90
N SER A 131 2.76 -33.94 51.51
CA SER A 131 2.10 -32.92 52.32
C SER A 131 1.67 -31.66 51.57
N SER A 132 1.88 -31.53 50.25
CA SER A 132 1.37 -30.36 49.49
C SER A 132 0.13 -30.70 48.66
N LYS A 133 -1.03 -30.12 49.04
CA LYS A 133 -2.32 -30.20 48.30
C LYS A 133 -2.18 -29.97 46.79
N LEU A 134 -1.18 -29.21 46.37
CA LEU A 134 -0.85 -28.91 44.96
C LEU A 134 -0.57 -30.17 44.12
N GLN A 135 -0.12 -31.27 44.74
CA GLN A 135 0.20 -32.52 44.05
C GLN A 135 -1.06 -33.22 43.49
N THR A 136 -2.22 -33.02 44.12
CA THR A 136 -3.46 -33.69 43.71
C THR A 136 -4.06 -33.16 42.40
N ILE A 137 -3.60 -32.00 41.92
CA ILE A 137 -4.14 -31.31 40.75
C ILE A 137 -3.13 -31.27 39.59
N ALA A 138 -1.85 -31.52 39.87
CA ALA A 138 -0.81 -31.55 38.83
C ALA A 138 -1.01 -32.77 37.92
N THR A 139 -0.98 -32.52 36.60
CA THR A 139 -1.12 -33.57 35.58
C THR A 139 0.19 -33.89 34.90
N HIS A 140 1.13 -32.94 34.87
CA HIS A 140 2.41 -33.06 34.18
C HIS A 140 3.53 -32.40 35.02
N ILE A 141 4.78 -32.75 34.69
CA ILE A 141 5.99 -32.08 35.17
C ILE A 141 6.81 -31.61 33.97
N ILE A 142 7.37 -30.40 34.06
CA ILE A 142 8.23 -29.85 32.99
C ILE A 142 9.61 -30.50 33.07
N THR A 143 9.94 -31.32 32.07
CA THR A 143 11.21 -32.04 31.98
C THR A 143 12.22 -31.39 31.04
N VAL A 144 11.74 -30.65 30.04
CA VAL A 144 12.55 -29.92 29.05
C VAL A 144 11.94 -28.53 28.87
N ILE A 145 12.78 -27.51 28.73
CA ILE A 145 12.35 -26.15 28.40
C ILE A 145 13.33 -25.47 27.45
N ASP A 146 12.78 -24.90 26.39
CA ASP A 146 13.47 -24.00 25.49
C ASP A 146 13.49 -22.59 26.07
N VAL A 147 14.68 -22.11 26.46
CA VAL A 147 14.84 -20.78 27.03
C VAL A 147 15.19 -19.79 25.93
N ARG A 148 14.28 -18.84 25.71
CA ARG A 148 14.47 -17.70 24.82
C ARG A 148 14.95 -16.51 25.63
N SER A 149 16.07 -15.91 25.25
CA SER A 149 16.58 -14.76 26.01
C SER A 149 15.69 -13.54 25.75
N GLY A 150 15.06 -13.00 26.79
CA GLY A 150 14.26 -11.75 26.71
C GLY A 150 15.11 -10.48 26.55
N LYS A 151 16.44 -10.59 26.70
CA LYS A 151 17.37 -9.51 26.36
C LYS A 151 17.65 -9.57 24.86
N ILE A 152 16.72 -9.06 24.06
CA ILE A 152 17.06 -8.66 22.72
C ILE A 152 18.09 -7.54 22.87
N ARG A 153 19.37 -7.83 22.64
CA ARG A 153 20.33 -6.74 22.44
C ARG A 153 19.86 -6.04 21.17
N VAL A 154 19.46 -4.77 21.26
CA VAL A 154 19.11 -3.91 20.11
C VAL A 154 19.99 -4.15 18.88
N PRO A 155 21.33 -4.29 18.98
CA PRO A 155 22.18 -4.60 17.82
C PRO A 155 21.85 -5.92 17.09
N THR A 156 21.14 -6.86 17.71
CA THR A 156 20.68 -8.12 17.09
C THR A 156 19.41 -7.92 16.25
N ILE A 157 18.56 -6.95 16.59
CA ILE A 157 17.46 -6.50 15.73
C ILE A 157 18.04 -5.70 14.57
N ASP A 158 19.00 -4.80 14.83
CA ASP A 158 19.66 -4.04 13.77
C ASP A 158 20.45 -4.93 12.80
N GLN A 159 20.99 -6.06 13.27
CA GLN A 159 21.60 -7.08 12.40
C GLN A 159 20.56 -7.96 11.68
N ALA A 160 19.42 -8.26 12.29
CA ALA A 160 18.35 -9.08 11.70
C ALA A 160 17.52 -8.28 10.67
N LEU A 161 17.37 -6.98 10.91
CA LEU A 161 17.04 -5.97 9.91
C LEU A 161 18.32 -5.72 9.10
N SER A 162 18.75 -6.71 8.32
CA SER A 162 19.89 -6.56 7.41
C SER A 162 19.83 -5.23 6.65
N SER A 163 20.97 -4.71 6.24
CA SER A 163 21.06 -3.46 5.47
C SER A 163 20.08 -3.42 4.29
N SER A 164 19.78 -4.57 3.67
CA SER A 164 18.78 -4.73 2.62
C SER A 164 17.34 -4.45 3.06
N ASN A 165 16.93 -4.91 4.25
CA ASN A 165 15.60 -4.63 4.79
C ASN A 165 15.48 -3.17 5.23
N GLN A 166 16.55 -2.61 5.81
CA GLN A 166 16.60 -1.18 6.14
C GLN A 166 16.56 -0.31 4.88
N SER A 167 17.31 -0.67 3.83
CA SER A 167 17.28 0.07 2.57
C SER A 167 15.90 -0.02 1.93
N PHE A 168 15.28 -1.21 1.91
CA PHE A 168 13.92 -1.39 1.40
C PHE A 168 12.93 -0.50 2.15
N ILE A 169 12.88 -0.59 3.49
CA ILE A 169 11.96 0.22 4.31
C ILE A 169 12.21 1.72 4.08
N LYS A 170 13.47 2.17 4.06
CA LYS A 170 13.82 3.57 3.80
C LYS A 170 13.36 4.03 2.42
N THR A 171 13.56 3.20 1.39
CA THR A 171 13.07 3.49 0.03
C THR A 171 11.55 3.56 0.01
N THR A 172 10.85 2.59 0.60
CA THR A 172 9.37 2.59 0.66
C THR A 172 8.82 3.82 1.40
N ILE A 173 9.42 4.21 2.54
CA ILE A 173 9.01 5.42 3.28
C ILE A 173 9.25 6.67 2.43
N ARG A 174 10.39 6.74 1.72
CA ARG A 174 10.71 7.85 0.82
C ARG A 174 9.71 7.93 -0.33
N ASP A 175 9.42 6.81 -0.98
CA ASP A 175 8.47 6.73 -2.10
C ASP A 175 7.06 7.13 -1.65
N LEU A 176 6.62 6.67 -0.47
CA LEU A 176 5.35 7.09 0.12
C LEU A 176 5.33 8.60 0.39
N THR A 177 6.43 9.15 0.92
CA THR A 177 6.54 10.59 1.19
C THR A 177 6.45 11.41 -0.09
N LEU A 178 7.09 10.94 -1.18
CA LEU A 178 6.99 11.56 -2.49
C LEU A 178 5.55 11.51 -3.01
N ASN A 179 4.89 10.36 -2.97
CA ASN A 179 3.50 10.21 -3.41
C ASN A 179 2.53 11.10 -2.62
N LEU A 180 2.73 11.23 -1.31
CA LEU A 180 1.90 12.12 -0.47
C LEU A 180 2.12 13.59 -0.80
N ASN A 181 3.34 13.99 -1.12
CA ASN A 181 3.63 15.35 -1.56
C ASN A 181 3.01 15.63 -2.93
N ASP A 182 3.15 14.72 -3.90
CA ASP A 182 2.53 14.84 -5.22
C ASP A 182 1.00 14.96 -5.11
N LEU A 183 0.37 14.15 -4.26
CA LEU A 183 -1.07 14.22 -3.99
C LEU A 183 -1.48 15.56 -3.36
N LYS A 184 -0.67 16.07 -2.43
CA LYS A 184 -0.90 17.38 -1.80
C LYS A 184 -0.80 18.51 -2.81
N GLU A 185 0.23 18.50 -3.68
CA GLU A 185 0.39 19.46 -4.76
C GLU A 185 -0.78 19.41 -5.74
N LYS A 186 -1.24 18.20 -6.09
CA LYS A 186 -2.44 18.01 -6.91
C LYS A 186 -3.68 18.62 -6.27
N GLY A 187 -3.88 18.39 -4.98
CA GLY A 187 -4.98 18.99 -4.22
C GLY A 187 -4.92 20.52 -4.20
N HIS A 188 -3.74 21.12 -4.06
CA HIS A 188 -3.56 22.57 -4.17
C HIS A 188 -3.90 23.08 -5.57
N PHE A 189 -3.42 22.40 -6.60
CA PHE A 189 -3.71 22.75 -7.99
C PHE A 189 -5.21 22.72 -8.31
N ILE A 190 -5.93 21.69 -7.86
CA ILE A 190 -7.39 21.59 -8.03
C ILE A 190 -8.12 22.74 -7.32
N ASN A 191 -7.75 23.04 -6.07
CA ASN A 191 -8.32 24.17 -5.34
C ASN A 191 -8.07 25.51 -6.05
N ASP A 192 -6.89 25.70 -6.65
CA ASP A 192 -6.55 26.90 -7.40
C ASP A 192 -7.32 26.99 -8.74
N LEU A 193 -7.66 25.86 -9.36
CA LEU A 193 -8.57 25.81 -10.51
C LEU A 193 -9.98 26.24 -10.10
N GLU A 194 -10.52 25.69 -9.03
CA GLU A 194 -11.88 26.00 -8.54
C GLU A 194 -12.03 27.48 -8.16
N ARG A 195 -11.01 28.07 -7.53
CA ARG A 195 -10.95 29.52 -7.23
C ARG A 195 -11.01 30.39 -8.49
N GLN A 196 -10.56 29.86 -9.62
CA GLN A 196 -10.63 30.51 -10.93
C GLN A 196 -11.84 30.08 -11.75
N GLN A 197 -12.85 29.47 -11.10
CA GLN A 197 -14.10 29.02 -11.72
C GLN A 197 -13.95 27.87 -12.72
N PHE A 198 -12.80 27.17 -12.71
CA PHE A 198 -12.66 25.91 -13.44
C PHE A 198 -13.27 24.77 -12.63
N ARG A 199 -14.06 23.93 -13.29
CA ARG A 199 -14.43 22.61 -12.78
C ARG A 199 -13.34 21.60 -13.12
N TYR A 200 -12.79 20.93 -12.12
CA TYR A 200 -11.88 19.80 -12.34
C TYR A 200 -12.64 18.55 -12.78
N LEU A 201 -12.07 17.81 -13.72
CA LEU A 201 -12.63 16.58 -14.29
C LEU A 201 -11.51 15.54 -14.45
N ASN A 202 -11.67 14.38 -13.82
CA ASN A 202 -10.78 13.25 -14.01
C ASN A 202 -11.23 12.43 -15.22
N VAL A 203 -10.39 12.37 -16.25
CA VAL A 203 -10.76 11.78 -17.55
C VAL A 203 -10.98 10.27 -17.48
N THR A 204 -10.43 9.61 -16.45
CA THR A 204 -10.67 8.16 -16.24
C THR A 204 -12.13 7.81 -16.00
N GLU A 205 -12.97 8.78 -15.62
CA GLU A 205 -14.42 8.60 -15.41
C GLU A 205 -15.24 8.66 -16.70
N HIS A 206 -14.62 8.92 -17.85
CA HIS A 206 -15.28 9.17 -19.14
C HIS A 206 -14.98 8.11 -20.23
N ASP A 207 -14.55 6.90 -19.83
CA ASP A 207 -14.24 5.79 -20.74
C ASP A 207 -13.26 6.16 -21.88
N ILE A 208 -12.32 7.08 -21.62
CA ILE A 208 -11.28 7.46 -22.59
C ILE A 208 -10.09 6.51 -22.47
N ASP A 209 -9.67 5.94 -23.59
CA ASP A 209 -8.60 4.96 -23.65
C ASP A 209 -7.58 5.22 -24.77
N ARG A 210 -6.59 4.33 -24.88
CA ARG A 210 -5.51 4.41 -25.89
C ARG A 210 -5.96 4.33 -27.36
N ILE A 211 -7.17 3.85 -27.68
CA ILE A 211 -7.67 3.77 -29.06
C ILE A 211 -8.45 5.03 -29.47
N ASP A 212 -8.77 5.89 -28.50
CA ASP A 212 -9.38 7.17 -28.77
C ASP A 212 -8.46 8.10 -29.58
N ASN A 213 -9.07 9.11 -30.18
CA ASN A 213 -8.40 10.21 -30.83
C ASN A 213 -9.08 11.52 -30.42
N GLU A 214 -8.54 12.66 -30.85
CA GLU A 214 -9.06 13.99 -30.50
C GLU A 214 -10.58 14.12 -30.76
N LYS A 215 -11.09 13.60 -31.88
CA LYS A 215 -12.52 13.67 -32.20
C LYS A 215 -13.39 12.78 -31.31
N THR A 216 -12.90 11.61 -30.89
CA THR A 216 -13.65 10.74 -29.98
C THR A 216 -13.62 11.29 -28.55
N ILE A 217 -12.49 11.85 -28.14
CA ILE A 217 -12.34 12.56 -26.85
C ILE A 217 -13.27 13.76 -26.78
N GLU A 218 -13.31 14.61 -27.81
CA GLU A 218 -14.21 15.77 -27.87
C GLU A 218 -15.67 15.34 -27.67
N ARG A 219 -16.13 14.31 -28.40
CA ARG A 219 -17.49 13.78 -28.23
C ARG A 219 -17.78 13.18 -26.85
N LYS A 220 -16.77 12.70 -26.13
CA LYS A 220 -16.92 12.10 -24.79
C LYS A 220 -16.91 13.14 -23.68
N LEU A 221 -16.17 14.25 -23.86
CA LEU A 221 -15.99 15.28 -22.82
C LEU A 221 -16.89 16.50 -23.02
N VAL A 222 -17.12 16.93 -24.26
CA VAL A 222 -17.93 18.11 -24.56
C VAL A 222 -19.40 17.73 -24.52
N THR A 223 -20.16 18.41 -23.66
CA THR A 223 -21.60 18.17 -23.51
C THR A 223 -22.44 19.28 -24.15
N ASP A 224 -21.87 20.48 -24.27
CA ASP A 224 -22.47 21.64 -24.91
C ASP A 224 -21.39 22.40 -25.68
N ASP A 225 -21.36 22.26 -27.01
CA ASP A 225 -20.34 22.87 -27.87
C ASP A 225 -20.29 24.39 -27.75
N GLU A 226 -21.42 25.04 -27.43
CA GLU A 226 -21.48 26.50 -27.33
C GLU A 226 -20.97 26.98 -25.97
N ARG A 227 -21.23 26.22 -24.91
CA ARG A 227 -20.97 26.63 -23.53
C ARG A 227 -19.75 25.99 -22.90
N ASP A 228 -19.19 24.93 -23.44
CA ASP A 228 -18.01 24.29 -22.85
C ASP A 228 -16.71 24.86 -23.40
N CYS A 229 -15.78 25.12 -22.49
CA CYS A 229 -14.37 25.37 -22.77
C CYS A 229 -13.54 24.43 -21.90
N ILE A 230 -13.06 23.34 -22.50
CA ILE A 230 -12.33 22.29 -21.77
C ILE A 230 -10.84 22.39 -22.07
N LEU A 231 -10.03 22.62 -21.04
CA LEU A 231 -8.58 22.54 -21.11
C LEU A 231 -8.13 21.14 -20.72
N CYS A 232 -7.50 20.43 -21.65
CA CYS A 232 -7.00 19.09 -21.40
C CYS A 232 -5.48 19.13 -21.22
N SER A 233 -4.99 18.52 -20.14
CA SER A 233 -3.57 18.39 -19.85
C SER A 233 -3.31 17.18 -18.94
N ASN A 234 -2.04 16.87 -18.68
CA ASN A 234 -1.61 15.89 -17.68
C ASN A 234 -0.46 16.49 -16.83
N ASP A 235 -0.07 15.78 -15.77
CA ASP A 235 0.92 16.27 -14.81
C ASP A 235 2.30 16.54 -15.44
N ASP A 236 2.72 15.71 -16.39
CA ASP A 236 3.99 15.90 -17.09
C ASP A 236 3.96 17.16 -17.97
N LEU A 237 2.87 17.39 -18.70
CA LEU A 237 2.67 18.60 -19.49
C LEU A 237 2.57 19.84 -18.59
N ASN A 238 1.88 19.75 -17.45
CA ASN A 238 1.80 20.84 -16.48
C ASN A 238 3.19 21.26 -15.97
N LYS A 239 4.05 20.27 -15.67
CA LYS A 239 5.43 20.50 -15.19
C LYS A 239 6.33 21.05 -16.30
N THR A 240 6.28 20.46 -17.50
CA THR A 240 7.20 20.79 -18.59
C THR A 240 6.79 22.02 -19.41
N LYS A 241 5.49 22.33 -19.48
CA LYS A 241 4.91 23.42 -20.28
C LYS A 241 4.01 24.35 -19.45
N SER A 242 4.40 24.62 -18.20
CA SER A 242 3.63 25.45 -17.25
C SER A 242 3.22 26.81 -17.82
N GLY A 243 4.09 27.47 -18.58
CA GLY A 243 3.78 28.74 -19.26
C GLY A 243 2.65 28.64 -20.27
N GLN A 244 2.58 27.54 -21.04
CA GLN A 244 1.49 27.29 -21.99
C GLN A 244 0.17 27.08 -21.25
N LEU A 245 0.17 26.33 -20.14
CA LEU A 245 -1.03 26.14 -19.32
C LEU A 245 -1.54 27.46 -18.74
N LEU A 246 -0.64 28.30 -18.21
CA LEU A 246 -1.01 29.61 -17.68
C LEU A 246 -1.64 30.49 -18.75
N GLN A 247 -1.10 30.49 -19.98
CA GLN A 247 -1.68 31.22 -21.09
C GLN A 247 -3.08 30.68 -21.45
N LEU A 248 -3.23 29.37 -21.60
CA LEU A 248 -4.53 28.75 -21.92
C LEU A 248 -5.59 29.04 -20.84
N ARG A 249 -5.20 29.02 -19.55
CA ARG A 249 -6.08 29.40 -18.44
C ARG A 249 -6.49 30.86 -18.52
N HIS A 250 -5.53 31.75 -18.77
CA HIS A 250 -5.80 33.18 -18.92
C HIS A 250 -6.78 33.45 -20.07
N ASP A 251 -6.52 32.86 -21.25
CA ASP A 251 -7.37 33.02 -22.43
C ASP A 251 -8.80 32.51 -22.17
N ALA A 252 -8.95 31.38 -21.48
CA ALA A 252 -10.26 30.83 -21.11
C ALA A 252 -11.02 31.72 -20.10
N ILE A 253 -10.31 32.33 -19.14
CA ILE A 253 -10.91 33.29 -18.19
C ILE A 253 -11.36 34.57 -18.91
N GLU A 254 -10.59 35.08 -19.85
CA GLU A 254 -11.01 36.23 -20.68
C GLU A 254 -12.21 35.87 -21.56
N GLU A 255 -12.28 34.66 -22.09
CA GLU A 255 -13.45 34.16 -22.84
C GLU A 255 -14.71 34.12 -21.96
N LEU A 256 -14.57 33.65 -20.71
CA LEU A 256 -15.66 33.63 -19.72
C LEU A 256 -16.17 35.04 -19.39
N LYS A 257 -15.29 36.05 -19.31
CA LYS A 257 -15.71 37.45 -19.10
C LYS A 257 -16.58 37.98 -20.24
N ASN A 258 -16.35 37.50 -21.46
CA ASN A 258 -17.12 37.87 -22.65
C ASN A 258 -18.37 37.01 -22.84
N ASN A 259 -18.42 35.82 -22.25
CA ASN A 259 -19.56 34.91 -22.30
C ASN A 259 -19.83 34.31 -20.90
N SER A 260 -20.75 34.93 -20.15
CA SER A 260 -21.08 34.52 -18.79
C SER A 260 -21.75 33.14 -18.67
N ASN A 261 -22.20 32.55 -19.79
CA ASN A 261 -22.74 31.19 -19.81
C ASN A 261 -21.67 30.12 -20.07
N LEU A 262 -20.41 30.52 -20.29
CA LEU A 262 -19.32 29.59 -20.54
C LEU A 262 -18.97 28.80 -19.27
N ARG A 263 -18.74 27.49 -19.43
CA ARG A 263 -18.29 26.57 -18.39
C ARG A 263 -16.83 26.25 -18.64
N LEU A 264 -15.98 26.65 -17.70
CA LEU A 264 -14.56 26.34 -17.75
C LEU A 264 -14.34 24.98 -17.11
N ILE A 265 -13.74 24.04 -17.85
CA ILE A 265 -13.47 22.69 -17.37
C ILE A 265 -11.98 22.40 -17.56
N TYR A 266 -11.35 21.81 -16.56
CA TYR A 266 -10.00 21.26 -16.66
C TYR A 266 -10.09 19.74 -16.64
N ALA A 267 -9.77 19.12 -17.78
CA ALA A 267 -9.77 17.68 -17.97
C ALA A 267 -8.36 17.11 -17.76
N ASP A 268 -8.22 16.27 -16.75
CA ASP A 268 -6.95 15.70 -16.33
C ASP A 268 -6.71 14.30 -16.88
N PHE A 269 -5.68 14.17 -17.71
CA PHE A 269 -5.27 12.93 -18.37
C PHE A 269 -4.16 12.17 -17.62
N SER A 270 -3.76 12.61 -16.42
CA SER A 270 -2.58 12.05 -15.71
C SER A 270 -2.66 10.56 -15.40
N TYR A 271 -3.87 10.02 -15.24
CA TYR A 271 -4.11 8.60 -14.97
C TYR A 271 -4.84 7.89 -16.12
N CYS A 272 -4.99 8.55 -17.27
CA CYS A 272 -5.66 7.99 -18.43
C CYS A 272 -4.69 7.13 -19.26
N SER A 273 -5.19 6.08 -19.91
CA SER A 273 -4.38 5.26 -20.82
C SER A 273 -4.13 5.93 -22.19
N PHE A 274 -4.87 6.99 -22.51
CA PHE A 274 -4.61 7.83 -23.68
C PHE A 274 -3.41 8.75 -23.42
N GLU A 275 -2.38 8.64 -24.26
CA GLU A 275 -1.17 9.46 -24.15
C GLU A 275 -1.40 10.85 -24.77
N LEU A 276 -1.76 11.81 -23.93
CA LEU A 276 -1.90 13.21 -24.34
C LEU A 276 -0.52 13.84 -24.60
N LYS A 277 -0.16 13.99 -25.87
CA LYS A 277 1.15 14.53 -26.30
C LYS A 277 1.29 16.05 -26.15
N ASN A 278 0.18 16.78 -26.24
CA ASN A 278 0.13 18.23 -26.14
C ASN A 278 -1.13 18.67 -25.39
N MET A 279 -1.05 19.79 -24.68
CA MET A 279 -2.24 20.44 -24.14
C MET A 279 -3.19 20.80 -25.29
N MET A 280 -4.48 20.61 -25.07
CA MET A 280 -5.52 20.88 -26.07
C MET A 280 -6.67 21.65 -25.42
N LYS A 281 -7.39 22.44 -26.23
CA LYS A 281 -8.55 23.22 -25.83
C LYS A 281 -9.74 22.77 -26.69
N LEU A 282 -10.81 22.31 -26.06
CA LEU A 282 -12.02 21.80 -26.71
C LEU A 282 -13.21 22.75 -26.49
N PRO A 283 -14.18 22.78 -27.43
CA PRO A 283 -14.20 22.05 -28.71
C PRO A 283 -13.21 22.63 -29.74
N SER A 284 -12.58 21.78 -30.56
CA SER A 284 -11.47 22.20 -31.43
C SER A 284 -11.91 23.12 -32.58
N ASN A 285 -13.17 23.02 -33.00
CA ASN A 285 -13.76 23.80 -34.11
C ASN A 285 -13.76 25.32 -33.89
N LYS A 286 -13.81 25.80 -32.64
CA LYS A 286 -13.79 27.22 -32.30
C LYS A 286 -12.43 27.86 -32.57
N TYR A 287 -11.35 27.08 -32.53
CA TYR A 287 -9.98 27.60 -32.52
C TYR A 287 -9.23 27.40 -33.84
N THR A 288 -9.65 26.44 -34.69
CA THR A 288 -9.02 26.20 -36.00
C THR A 288 -9.20 27.35 -36.99
N ASN A 289 -10.30 28.13 -36.89
CA ASN A 289 -10.60 29.21 -37.83
C ASN A 289 -9.78 30.50 -37.61
N GLY A 290 -9.02 30.60 -36.51
CA GLY A 290 -8.25 31.80 -36.15
C GLY A 290 -6.82 31.81 -36.68
N GLN A 291 -6.19 30.65 -36.87
CA GLN A 291 -4.76 30.60 -37.23
C GLN A 291 -4.48 30.83 -38.72
N ASP A 292 -5.42 30.54 -39.63
CA ASP A 292 -5.21 30.75 -41.07
C ASP A 292 -5.44 32.19 -41.56
N LYS A 293 -6.22 33.00 -40.82
CA LYS A 293 -6.49 34.40 -41.26
C LYS A 293 -5.33 35.36 -41.02
N SER A 294 -4.31 34.98 -40.25
CA SER A 294 -3.14 35.84 -39.98
C SER A 294 -2.03 35.76 -41.04
N LYS A 295 -2.11 34.82 -42.00
CA LYS A 295 -1.13 34.70 -43.11
C LYS A 295 -1.60 35.26 -44.45
N GLN A 296 -2.84 35.74 -44.58
CA GLN A 296 -3.32 36.47 -45.75
C GLN A 296 -3.50 37.96 -45.44
N ARG A 297 -2.42 38.65 -45.04
CA ARG A 297 -2.33 40.10 -45.28
C ARG A 297 -1.71 40.32 -46.65
N ALA A 298 -2.51 40.94 -47.51
CA ALA A 298 -2.21 41.30 -48.88
C ALA A 298 -0.81 41.93 -49.04
N ILE A 299 0.02 41.30 -49.85
CA ILE A 299 1.09 41.98 -50.57
C ILE A 299 0.36 42.86 -51.61
N ILE A 300 0.18 44.13 -51.28
CA ILE A 300 -0.17 45.16 -52.27
C ILE A 300 1.09 45.35 -53.12
N PRO A 301 1.10 45.01 -54.42
CA PRO A 301 2.20 45.36 -55.29
C PRO A 301 2.05 46.83 -55.67
N SER A 302 2.92 47.68 -55.11
CA SER A 302 3.16 49.01 -55.65
C SER A 302 3.79 48.88 -57.03
N ARG A 303 2.97 48.91 -58.10
CA ARG A 303 3.45 49.04 -59.47
C ARG A 303 3.08 50.42 -60.02
N GLN A 304 4.13 51.19 -60.28
CA GLN A 304 4.14 52.37 -61.12
C GLN A 304 3.56 52.03 -62.50
N PHE A 305 2.67 52.89 -62.99
CA PHE A 305 2.24 52.89 -64.38
C PHE A 305 3.37 53.43 -65.27
N GLN A 306 3.95 52.55 -66.09
CA GLN A 306 4.48 52.93 -67.39
C GLN A 306 3.51 52.42 -68.46
N THR A 307 3.13 53.33 -69.33
CA THR A 307 2.35 53.13 -70.54
C THR A 307 3.18 52.35 -71.56
N THR A 308 2.60 51.36 -72.23
CA THR A 308 2.66 51.24 -73.69
C THR A 308 1.62 50.24 -74.19
N ASN A 309 1.08 50.60 -75.35
CA ASN A 309 0.09 49.90 -76.15
C ASN A 309 0.55 48.49 -76.56
N SER A 310 -0.40 47.56 -76.70
CA SER A 310 -0.63 46.91 -78.00
C SER A 310 -1.79 45.92 -77.94
N SER A 311 -2.55 45.98 -79.02
CA SER A 311 -3.70 45.20 -79.42
C SER A 311 -3.43 43.70 -79.47
N SER A 312 -4.42 42.86 -79.16
CA SER A 312 -4.95 41.91 -80.15
C SER A 312 -6.10 41.06 -79.60
N THR A 313 -7.02 40.86 -80.53
CA THR A 313 -8.30 40.17 -80.53
C THR A 313 -8.16 38.64 -80.48
N LYS A 314 -9.11 37.96 -79.82
CA LYS A 314 -9.76 36.66 -80.17
C LYS A 314 -10.45 36.12 -78.90
N VAL A 315 -11.77 36.12 -78.75
CA VAL A 315 -12.82 35.27 -79.38
C VAL A 315 -12.49 33.78 -79.34
N LEU A 316 -13.27 33.03 -78.55
CA LEU A 316 -13.98 31.75 -78.80
C LEU A 316 -14.29 31.10 -77.42
N THR A 317 -15.51 31.19 -76.90
CA THR A 317 -16.66 30.26 -77.05
C THR A 317 -16.47 28.86 -76.45
N ASN A 318 -17.45 28.52 -75.58
CA ASN A 318 -18.12 27.22 -75.42
C ASN A 318 -17.25 26.01 -74.95
N THR A 319 -17.73 25.03 -74.19
CA THR A 319 -19.08 24.56 -73.85
C THR A 319 -18.98 23.60 -72.65
N GLN A 320 -20.06 23.56 -71.86
CA GLN A 320 -20.69 22.39 -71.23
C GLN A 320 -20.03 20.99 -71.35
N ASN A 321 -20.00 20.23 -70.25
CA ASN A 321 -20.86 19.05 -70.00
C ASN A 321 -20.35 18.25 -68.77
N ILE A 322 -21.19 18.06 -67.75
CA ILE A 322 -22.01 16.86 -67.44
C ILE A 322 -21.17 15.73 -66.82
N ASP A 323 -21.36 15.54 -65.50
CA ASP A 323 -21.68 14.32 -64.72
C ASP A 323 -20.97 12.98 -64.99
N PRO A 324 -20.94 12.04 -64.00
CA PRO A 324 -21.75 11.95 -62.77
C PRO A 324 -21.00 12.07 -61.44
#